data_AF-A0A941J575-F1
#
_entry.id   AF-A0A941J575-F1
#
_cell.length_a   1.000
_cell.length_b   1.000
_cell.length_c   1.000
_cell.angle_alpha   90.00
_cell.angle_beta   90.00
_cell.angle_gamma   90.00
#
_symmetry.space_group_name_H-M   'P 1'
#
loop_
_entity.id
_entity.type
_entity.pdbx_description
1 polymer ?
#
loop_
_entity_poly.entity_id
_entity_poly.type
_entity_poly.pdbx_seq_one_letter_code
_entity_poly.pdbx_strand_id
1 'polypeptide(L)'
;MNAGKAVNFEVDSDIPGIAWKGGSISTSLDASKDKNDVYSIKLLKGEKVKATLTGDSGTDFDLYLYNDTTKTVNSSNGIVAHSETTNSSKESFTFTAPKTGTYFLNAHAFSGAGKYTLSVTEGIGAGTYENTSKYFGYEGTWNKISDGSASASSYTSTNQTGSTVKIVFNGTGISYKAIKMSNKEL
;
A
#
# COMPACT_ATOMS: atom_id res chain seq x y z
N MET A 1 44.72 -6.30 16.22
CA MET A 1 43.77 -5.31 15.66
C MET A 1 42.37 -5.84 15.92
N ASN A 2 41.55 -5.11 16.68
CA ASN A 2 40.18 -5.53 17.04
C ASN A 2 39.24 -5.28 15.86
N ALA A 3 38.71 -6.34 15.25
CA ALA A 3 37.55 -6.28 14.36
C ALA A 3 36.32 -6.77 15.14
N GLY A 4 35.87 -5.96 16.12
CA GLY A 4 34.89 -6.37 17.13
C GLY A 4 33.68 -5.44 17.19
N LYS A 5 32.89 -5.40 16.10
CA LYS A 5 31.44 -5.10 16.14
C LYS A 5 30.87 -5.40 14.75
N ALA A 6 30.38 -6.62 14.55
CA ALA A 6 29.40 -6.85 13.50
C ALA A 6 28.13 -6.10 13.94
N VAL A 7 27.86 -4.96 13.30
CA VAL A 7 26.51 -4.40 13.29
C VAL A 7 25.66 -5.41 12.53
N ASN A 8 24.72 -6.07 13.21
CA ASN A 8 23.67 -6.81 12.54
C ASN A 8 22.86 -5.78 11.75
N PHE A 9 23.20 -5.62 10.46
CA PHE A 9 22.39 -4.88 9.53
C PHE A 9 21.20 -5.77 9.20
N GLU A 10 20.05 -5.49 9.82
CA GLU A 10 18.78 -6.05 9.39
C GLU A 10 18.31 -5.20 8.20
N VAL A 11 17.93 -5.87 7.10
CA VAL A 11 17.71 -5.23 5.79
C VAL A 11 16.54 -4.24 5.83
N ASP A 12 15.67 -4.40 6.82
CA ASP A 12 14.51 -3.60 7.17
C ASP A 12 14.75 -2.51 8.22
N SER A 13 15.96 -2.37 8.80
CA SER A 13 16.20 -1.31 9.79
C SER A 13 16.19 0.11 9.21
N ASP A 14 16.27 0.26 7.88
CA ASP A 14 16.19 1.55 7.18
C ASP A 14 15.71 1.41 5.72
N ILE A 15 15.52 2.54 5.04
CA ILE A 15 15.23 2.61 3.60
C ILE A 15 16.37 1.95 2.80
N PRO A 16 16.07 1.07 1.82
CA PRO A 16 14.80 0.94 1.11
C PRO A 16 13.73 0.06 1.76
N GLY A 17 14.05 -0.67 2.83
CA GLY A 17 13.14 -1.62 3.47
C GLY A 17 12.78 -2.83 2.59
N ILE A 18 11.95 -3.71 3.15
CA ILE A 18 11.46 -4.92 2.46
C ILE A 18 10.22 -4.58 1.62
N ALA A 19 10.17 -5.05 0.38
CA ALA A 19 9.00 -4.83 -0.46
C ALA A 19 7.75 -5.50 0.11
N TRP A 20 6.71 -4.70 0.42
CA TRP A 20 5.45 -5.19 0.94
C TRP A 20 4.77 -6.13 -0.07
N LYS A 21 4.32 -7.29 0.40
CA LYS A 21 3.70 -8.33 -0.43
C LYS A 21 2.17 -8.39 -0.31
N GLY A 22 1.56 -7.49 0.46
CA GLY A 22 0.13 -7.47 0.72
C GLY A 22 -0.29 -8.24 1.96
N GLY A 23 -1.52 -7.99 2.43
CA GLY A 23 -2.13 -8.73 3.53
C GLY A 23 -1.63 -8.28 4.90
N SER A 24 -1.10 -9.21 5.68
CA SER A 24 -0.59 -8.99 7.02
C SER A 24 0.68 -9.77 7.28
N ILE A 25 1.59 -9.22 8.08
CA ILE A 25 2.78 -9.89 8.57
C ILE A 25 2.81 -9.85 10.10
N SER A 26 3.34 -10.90 10.71
CA SER A 26 3.63 -10.93 12.14
C SER A 26 5.11 -11.23 12.36
N THR A 27 5.78 -10.32 13.05
CA THR A 27 7.22 -10.41 13.39
C THR A 27 7.43 -9.76 14.76
N SER A 28 8.64 -9.31 15.10
CA SER A 28 8.97 -8.71 16.40
C SER A 28 9.85 -7.49 16.24
N LEU A 29 9.74 -6.56 17.20
CA LEU A 29 10.68 -5.45 17.38
C LEU A 29 11.27 -5.50 18.80
N ASP A 30 12.41 -4.85 18.99
CA ASP A 30 13.07 -4.64 20.28
C ASP A 30 13.67 -3.23 20.34
N ALA A 31 13.11 -2.34 21.15
CA ALA A 31 13.57 -0.95 21.27
C ALA A 31 15.07 -0.77 21.59
N SER A 32 15.77 -1.83 22.05
CA SER A 32 17.20 -1.80 22.34
C SER A 32 18.09 -2.42 21.25
N LYS A 33 17.54 -3.25 20.34
CA LYS A 33 18.31 -4.03 19.36
C LYS A 33 17.84 -3.86 17.93
N ASP A 34 16.53 -3.75 17.76
CA ASP A 34 15.82 -3.70 16.49
C ASP A 34 14.64 -2.72 16.62
N LYS A 35 14.92 -1.47 16.27
CA LYS A 35 13.99 -0.35 16.48
C LYS A 35 13.01 -0.17 15.33
N ASN A 36 13.29 -0.71 14.16
CA ASN A 36 12.61 -0.34 12.93
C ASN A 36 12.45 -1.56 12.04
N ASP A 37 11.21 -1.82 11.66
CA ASP A 37 10.88 -2.72 10.55
C ASP A 37 10.27 -1.88 9.42
N VAL A 38 11.08 -1.61 8.40
CA VAL A 38 10.74 -0.76 7.24
C VAL A 38 10.29 -1.60 6.05
N TYR A 39 9.11 -1.26 5.54
CA TYR A 39 8.52 -1.87 4.35
C TYR A 39 8.30 -0.85 3.23
N SER A 40 8.66 -1.18 1.99
CA SER A 40 8.41 -0.33 0.83
C SER A 40 7.06 -0.67 0.17
N ILE A 41 6.21 0.32 -0.05
CA ILE A 41 4.88 0.19 -0.67
C ILE A 41 4.82 1.05 -1.92
N LYS A 42 4.50 0.46 -3.07
CA LYS A 42 4.29 1.23 -4.31
C LYS A 42 2.84 1.68 -4.37
N LEU A 43 2.63 3.00 -4.33
CA LEU A 43 1.30 3.59 -4.45
C LEU A 43 1.19 4.43 -5.71
N LEU A 44 0.02 4.42 -6.31
CA LEU A 44 -0.32 5.29 -7.41
C LEU A 44 -1.06 6.55 -6.91
N LYS A 45 -0.96 7.67 -7.65
CA LYS A 45 -1.67 8.92 -7.30
C LYS A 45 -3.18 8.72 -7.11
N GLY A 46 -3.69 8.93 -5.90
CA GLY A 46 -5.09 8.77 -5.53
C GLY A 46 -5.42 7.41 -4.90
N GLU A 47 -4.46 6.49 -4.87
CA GLU A 47 -4.58 5.24 -4.14
C GLU A 47 -4.61 5.48 -2.64
N LYS A 48 -5.50 4.79 -1.94
CA LYS A 48 -5.68 4.87 -0.50
C LYS A 48 -5.07 3.64 0.16
N VAL A 49 -4.25 3.87 1.18
CA VAL A 49 -3.70 2.84 2.06
C VAL A 49 -4.27 3.02 3.45
N LYS A 50 -4.68 1.92 4.08
CA LYS A 50 -4.95 1.84 5.52
C LYS A 50 -3.92 0.89 6.12
N ALA A 51 -3.15 1.37 7.09
CA ALA A 51 -2.19 0.55 7.81
C ALA A 51 -2.66 0.42 9.27
N THR A 52 -2.51 -0.77 9.84
CA THR A 52 -2.85 -1.06 11.23
C THR A 52 -1.77 -1.92 11.88
N LEU A 53 -1.38 -1.60 13.11
CA LEU A 53 -0.43 -2.35 13.92
C LEU A 53 -1.09 -2.82 15.22
N THR A 54 -0.83 -4.05 15.63
CA THR A 54 -1.17 -4.57 16.96
C THR A 54 0.01 -5.30 17.57
N GLY A 55 0.56 -4.79 18.66
CA GLY A 55 1.67 -5.39 19.42
C GLY A 55 1.22 -6.21 20.63
N ASP A 56 2.17 -6.94 21.21
CA ASP A 56 2.03 -7.63 22.48
C ASP A 56 1.72 -6.64 23.64
N SER A 57 1.20 -7.16 24.76
CA SER A 57 0.95 -6.32 25.93
C SER A 57 2.26 -5.81 26.54
N GLY A 58 2.30 -4.52 26.90
CA GLY A 58 3.48 -3.90 27.52
C GLY A 58 4.53 -3.37 26.54
N THR A 59 4.25 -3.40 25.23
CA THR A 59 5.03 -2.70 24.22
C THR A 59 4.41 -1.34 23.88
N ASP A 60 5.24 -0.40 23.44
CA ASP A 60 4.83 0.89 22.88
C ASP A 60 5.46 0.99 21.49
N PHE A 61 4.70 0.58 20.47
CA PHE A 61 5.15 0.50 19.09
C PHE A 61 4.31 1.45 18.25
N ASP A 62 5.00 2.30 17.51
CA ASP A 62 4.41 3.34 16.69
C ASP A 62 4.41 2.95 15.22
N LEU A 63 3.60 3.64 14.43
CA LEU A 63 3.51 3.42 12.99
C LEU A 63 3.71 4.73 12.23
N TYR A 64 4.64 4.73 11.27
CA TYR A 64 4.98 5.90 10.47
C TYR A 64 4.96 5.57 8.98
N LEU A 65 4.46 6.49 8.15
CA LEU A 65 4.58 6.43 6.70
C LEU A 65 5.43 7.59 6.21
N TYR A 66 6.48 7.26 5.46
CA TYR A 66 7.40 8.21 4.84
C TYR A 66 7.15 8.32 3.33
N ASN A 67 7.40 9.51 2.79
CA ASN A 67 7.25 9.77 1.36
C ASN A 67 8.39 9.18 0.51
N ASP A 68 8.20 9.24 -0.80
CA ASP A 68 9.08 8.70 -1.85
C ASP A 68 10.43 9.40 -2.03
N THR A 69 10.66 10.52 -1.36
CA THR A 69 11.95 11.23 -1.37
C THR A 69 12.80 10.94 -0.14
N THR A 70 12.21 10.29 0.87
CA THR A 70 12.87 9.96 2.14
C THR A 70 14.07 9.04 1.91
N LYS A 71 15.16 9.32 2.64
CA LYS A 71 16.41 8.55 2.56
C LYS A 71 16.70 7.72 3.79
N THR A 72 16.05 8.04 4.91
CA THR A 72 16.17 7.28 6.16
C THR A 72 14.92 7.47 7.01
N VAL A 73 14.56 6.46 7.81
CA VAL A 73 13.50 6.54 8.84
C VAL A 73 14.02 7.02 10.20
N ASN A 74 15.32 7.29 10.33
CA ASN A 74 15.96 7.72 11.58
C ASN A 74 15.76 9.23 11.89
N SER A 75 14.79 9.87 11.24
CA SER A 75 14.42 11.28 11.47
C SER A 75 12.96 11.48 11.11
N SER A 76 12.32 12.53 11.62
CA SER A 76 10.93 12.85 11.27
C SER A 76 10.75 13.43 9.85
N ASN A 77 11.85 13.68 9.13
CA ASN A 77 11.78 14.24 7.79
C ASN A 77 11.10 13.27 6.83
N GLY A 78 10.05 13.75 6.16
CA GLY A 78 9.34 13.00 5.14
C GLY A 78 8.19 12.14 5.65
N ILE A 79 7.90 12.15 6.96
CA ILE A 79 6.66 11.57 7.50
C ILE A 79 5.45 12.26 6.86
N VAL A 80 4.52 11.46 6.32
CA VAL A 80 3.27 11.91 5.68
C VAL A 80 2.02 11.34 6.35
N ALA A 81 2.16 10.32 7.20
CA ALA A 81 1.13 9.82 8.10
C ALA A 81 1.79 9.11 9.28
N HIS A 82 1.14 9.10 10.45
CA HIS A 82 1.63 8.38 11.63
C HIS A 82 0.48 8.04 12.59
N SER A 83 0.77 7.19 13.57
CA SER A 83 -0.06 6.87 14.73
C SER A 83 0.86 6.43 15.87
N GLU A 84 0.71 7.07 17.02
CA GLU A 84 1.60 6.98 18.19
C GLU A 84 0.77 6.93 19.48
N THR A 85 0.05 5.83 19.71
CA THR A 85 -0.85 5.71 20.86
C THR A 85 -0.05 5.41 22.14
N THR A 86 0.04 6.39 23.04
CA THR A 86 0.84 6.30 24.27
C THR A 86 0.63 5.00 25.06
N ASN A 87 1.73 4.34 25.44
CA ASN A 87 1.74 3.09 26.21
C ASN A 87 0.92 1.96 25.55
N SER A 88 0.88 1.93 24.22
CA SER A 88 0.08 0.97 23.46
C SER A 88 0.78 0.65 22.15
N SER A 89 0.39 -0.45 21.54
CA SER A 89 0.83 -0.79 20.19
C SER A 89 -0.42 -1.07 19.37
N LYS A 90 -1.36 -0.11 19.32
CA LYS A 90 -2.65 -0.25 18.64
C LYS A 90 -2.82 0.90 17.67
N GLU A 91 -2.03 0.83 16.62
CA GLU A 91 -1.86 1.96 15.71
C GLU A 91 -2.70 1.79 14.46
N SER A 92 -3.22 2.90 13.94
CA SER A 92 -3.96 2.90 12.68
C SER A 92 -3.96 4.27 12.04
N PHE A 93 -3.68 4.33 10.75
CA PHE A 93 -3.93 5.53 9.94
C PHE A 93 -4.50 5.16 8.57
N THR A 94 -5.00 6.18 7.87
CA THR A 94 -5.33 6.11 6.45
C THR A 94 -4.60 7.22 5.71
N PHE A 95 -4.07 6.92 4.53
CA PHE A 95 -3.35 7.86 3.69
C PHE A 95 -3.79 7.73 2.23
N THR A 96 -3.86 8.84 1.51
CA THR A 96 -4.12 8.85 0.06
C THR A 96 -2.93 9.46 -0.65
N ALA A 97 -2.29 8.68 -1.53
CA ALA A 97 -1.06 9.08 -2.18
C ALA A 97 -1.28 10.29 -3.10
N PRO A 98 -0.66 11.47 -2.84
CA PRO A 98 -0.84 12.65 -3.68
C PRO A 98 -0.13 12.52 -5.05
N LYS A 99 0.86 11.63 -5.14
CA LYS A 99 1.60 11.28 -6.36
C LYS A 99 1.95 9.80 -6.37
N THR A 100 2.16 9.27 -7.58
CA THR A 100 2.71 7.92 -7.76
C THR A 100 4.15 7.89 -7.25
N GLY A 101 4.48 6.90 -6.43
CA GLY A 101 5.80 6.77 -5.83
C GLY A 101 5.91 5.52 -4.94
N THR A 102 7.11 5.28 -4.42
CA THR A 102 7.34 4.26 -3.38
C THR A 102 7.33 4.96 -2.03
N TYR A 103 6.43 4.58 -1.14
CA TYR A 103 6.35 5.10 0.22
C TYR A 103 6.95 4.06 1.18
N PHE A 104 7.41 4.48 2.36
CA PHE A 104 8.07 3.58 3.30
C PHE A 104 7.29 3.55 4.62
N LEU A 105 6.74 2.39 4.96
CA LEU A 105 6.00 2.13 6.18
C LEU A 105 6.96 1.59 7.22
N ASN A 106 7.09 2.28 8.35
CA ASN A 106 7.95 1.87 9.45
C ASN A 106 7.09 1.49 10.66
N ALA A 107 7.22 0.25 11.12
CA ALA A 107 6.83 -0.13 12.46
C ALA A 107 8.01 0.17 13.40
N HIS A 108 7.81 1.04 14.38
CA HIS A 108 8.89 1.58 15.20
C HIS A 108 8.72 1.18 16.66
N ALA A 109 9.75 0.64 17.29
CA ALA A 109 9.73 0.35 18.72
C ALA A 109 10.13 1.58 19.55
N PHE A 110 9.14 2.35 19.96
CA PHE A 110 9.32 3.45 20.90
C PHE A 110 9.75 2.93 22.28
N SER A 111 9.09 1.88 22.79
CA SER A 111 9.53 1.16 23.98
C SER A 111 9.10 -0.32 24.02
N GLY A 112 9.81 -1.10 24.83
CA GLY A 112 9.56 -2.54 24.98
C GLY A 112 10.14 -3.39 23.86
N ALA A 113 9.89 -4.70 23.95
CA ALA A 113 10.27 -5.69 22.96
C ALA A 113 9.20 -6.78 22.94
N GLY A 114 8.82 -7.24 21.75
CA GLY A 114 7.70 -8.16 21.61
C GLY A 114 7.28 -8.36 20.17
N LYS A 115 6.30 -9.23 19.96
CA LYS A 115 5.72 -9.45 18.65
C LYS A 115 4.73 -8.36 18.30
N TYR A 116 4.57 -8.14 17.01
CA TYR A 116 3.48 -7.33 16.47
C TYR A 116 2.91 -7.95 15.21
N THR A 117 1.71 -7.54 14.85
CA THR A 117 1.08 -7.80 13.57
C THR A 117 0.84 -6.48 12.85
N LEU A 118 1.34 -6.36 11.63
CA LEU A 118 1.09 -5.22 10.75
C LEU A 118 0.24 -5.69 9.58
N SER A 119 -0.82 -4.93 9.29
CA SER A 119 -1.72 -5.17 8.17
C SER A 119 -1.85 -3.91 7.34
N VAL A 120 -1.85 -4.09 6.03
CA VAL A 120 -1.96 -2.99 5.07
C VAL A 120 -3.02 -3.36 4.04
N THR A 121 -4.04 -2.50 3.95
CA THR A 121 -5.07 -2.58 2.92
C THR A 121 -4.88 -1.44 1.93
N GLU A 122 -4.53 -1.79 0.70
CA GLU A 122 -4.36 -0.90 -0.44
C GLU A 122 -5.60 -0.93 -1.33
N GLY A 123 -5.77 0.09 -2.16
CA GLY A 123 -6.80 0.14 -3.18
C GLY A 123 -7.15 1.56 -3.55
N ILE A 124 -7.72 1.72 -4.74
CA ILE A 124 -8.13 3.05 -5.19
C ILE A 124 -9.21 3.65 -4.29
N GLY A 125 -9.15 4.97 -4.11
CA GLY A 125 -10.18 5.70 -3.37
C GLY A 125 -11.49 5.79 -4.14
N ALA A 126 -12.54 6.26 -3.47
CA ALA A 126 -13.82 6.54 -4.11
C ALA A 126 -13.66 7.56 -5.26
N GLY A 127 -14.31 7.30 -6.39
CA GLY A 127 -14.23 8.17 -7.56
C GLY A 127 -14.76 7.50 -8.83
N THR A 128 -14.72 8.25 -9.93
CA THR A 128 -15.00 7.73 -11.27
C THR A 128 -13.68 7.43 -11.98
N TYR A 129 -13.55 6.22 -12.49
CA TYR A 129 -12.37 5.75 -13.20
C TYR A 129 -12.78 5.27 -14.59
N GLU A 130 -12.12 5.83 -15.61
CA GLU A 130 -12.40 5.54 -17.02
C GLU A 130 -11.68 4.26 -17.48
N ASN A 131 -12.11 3.71 -18.61
CA ASN A 131 -11.62 2.45 -19.19
C ASN A 131 -10.10 2.39 -19.48
N THR A 132 -9.41 3.53 -19.49
CA THR A 132 -7.95 3.63 -19.68
C THR A 132 -7.18 3.88 -18.38
N SER A 133 -7.88 3.84 -17.25
CA SER A 133 -7.30 3.96 -15.93
C SER A 133 -6.21 2.90 -15.74
N LYS A 134 -5.02 3.33 -15.32
CA LYS A 134 -3.91 2.44 -14.95
C LYS A 134 -4.23 1.50 -13.79
N TYR A 135 -5.35 1.74 -13.08
CA TYR A 135 -5.85 0.92 -11.98
C TYR A 135 -6.63 -0.31 -12.43
N PHE A 136 -6.95 -0.41 -13.72
CA PHE A 136 -7.60 -1.57 -14.30
C PHE A 136 -6.56 -2.53 -14.89
N GLY A 137 -6.47 -3.71 -14.28
CA GLY A 137 -5.69 -4.84 -14.79
C GLY A 137 -6.53 -5.67 -15.75
N TYR A 138 -6.45 -5.36 -17.04
CA TYR A 138 -7.11 -6.14 -18.08
C TYR A 138 -6.32 -7.43 -18.37
N GLU A 139 -6.97 -8.58 -18.28
CA GLU A 139 -6.41 -9.89 -18.60
C GLU A 139 -7.19 -10.52 -19.77
N GLY A 140 -6.47 -11.13 -20.71
CA GLY A 140 -7.02 -11.56 -22.00
C GLY A 140 -6.85 -10.51 -23.10
N THR A 141 -7.52 -10.69 -24.24
CA THR A 141 -7.44 -9.75 -25.37
C THR A 141 -8.54 -8.70 -25.26
N TRP A 142 -8.15 -7.45 -25.06
CA TRP A 142 -9.06 -6.31 -24.95
C TRP A 142 -8.72 -5.25 -26.00
N ASN A 143 -9.74 -4.66 -26.60
CA ASN A 143 -9.62 -3.61 -27.59
C ASN A 143 -10.20 -2.31 -27.03
N LYS A 144 -9.43 -1.22 -27.11
CA LYS A 144 -9.97 0.12 -26.88
C LYS A 144 -10.71 0.58 -28.13
N ILE A 145 -11.98 0.93 -27.99
CA ILE A 145 -12.83 1.45 -29.07
C ILE A 145 -13.06 2.93 -28.82
N SER A 146 -12.82 3.76 -29.84
CA SER A 146 -13.12 5.20 -29.78
C SER A 146 -14.60 5.44 -30.07
N ASP A 147 -15.26 6.19 -29.21
CA ASP A 147 -16.69 6.50 -29.28
C ASP A 147 -16.96 7.82 -28.58
N GLY A 148 -17.32 8.86 -29.33
CA GLY A 148 -17.55 10.21 -28.80
C GLY A 148 -18.72 10.31 -27.81
N SER A 149 -19.58 9.30 -27.72
CA SER A 149 -20.69 9.26 -26.75
C SER A 149 -20.27 8.73 -25.37
N ALA A 150 -19.10 8.11 -25.25
CA ALA A 150 -18.58 7.60 -23.98
C ALA A 150 -17.93 8.71 -23.14
N SER A 151 -17.92 8.55 -21.80
CA SER A 151 -17.43 9.54 -20.83
C SER A 151 -15.95 9.92 -21.00
N ALA A 152 -15.13 9.05 -21.58
CA ALA A 152 -13.74 9.32 -21.97
C ALA A 152 -13.50 9.24 -23.49
N SER A 153 -14.55 9.46 -24.29
CA SER A 153 -14.56 9.24 -25.74
C SER A 153 -14.08 7.84 -26.17
N SER A 154 -14.08 6.87 -25.25
CA SER A 154 -13.71 5.50 -25.51
C SER A 154 -14.28 4.54 -24.47
N TYR A 155 -14.31 3.26 -24.82
CA TYR A 155 -14.55 2.15 -23.92
C TYR A 155 -13.63 0.99 -24.29
N THR A 156 -13.44 0.02 -23.39
CA THR A 156 -12.64 -1.17 -23.65
C THR A 156 -13.57 -2.38 -23.74
N SER A 157 -13.43 -3.17 -24.79
CA SER A 157 -14.28 -4.35 -25.04
C SER A 157 -13.46 -5.59 -25.36
N THR A 158 -14.07 -6.75 -25.19
CA THR A 158 -13.52 -8.05 -25.56
C THR A 158 -14.65 -8.96 -26.03
N ASN A 159 -14.34 -9.85 -26.98
CA ASN A 159 -15.20 -10.95 -27.40
C ASN A 159 -14.59 -12.32 -27.03
N GLN A 160 -13.50 -12.32 -26.26
CA GLN A 160 -12.79 -13.55 -25.87
C GLN A 160 -13.30 -14.04 -24.53
N THR A 161 -13.90 -15.24 -24.52
CA THR A 161 -14.32 -15.94 -23.32
C THR A 161 -13.15 -16.06 -22.33
N GLY A 162 -13.42 -15.76 -21.05
CA GLY A 162 -12.42 -15.84 -19.98
C GLY A 162 -11.59 -14.57 -19.76
N SER A 163 -11.78 -13.53 -20.57
CA SER A 163 -11.16 -12.22 -20.33
C SER A 163 -11.71 -11.56 -19.06
N THR A 164 -10.85 -10.92 -18.26
CA THR A 164 -11.24 -10.26 -17.01
C THR A 164 -10.69 -8.85 -16.91
N VAL A 165 -11.29 -8.03 -16.03
CA VAL A 165 -10.71 -6.76 -15.56
C VAL A 165 -10.63 -6.82 -14.04
N LYS A 166 -9.44 -6.57 -13.50
CA LYS A 166 -9.15 -6.57 -12.07
C LYS A 166 -8.96 -5.15 -11.57
N ILE A 167 -9.48 -4.88 -10.38
CA ILE A 167 -9.36 -3.62 -9.66
C ILE A 167 -9.26 -3.93 -8.17
N VAL A 168 -8.35 -3.24 -7.47
CA VAL A 168 -8.33 -3.23 -6.00
C VAL A 168 -8.83 -1.87 -5.56
N PHE A 169 -9.84 -1.85 -4.71
CA PHE A 169 -10.45 -0.62 -4.20
C PHE A 169 -10.62 -0.71 -2.69
N ASN A 170 -10.44 0.41 -2.02
CA ASN A 170 -10.66 0.52 -0.58
C ASN A 170 -11.98 1.26 -0.36
N GLY A 171 -13.08 0.52 -0.52
CA GLY A 171 -14.46 1.02 -0.43
C GLY A 171 -15.47 -0.12 -0.23
N THR A 172 -16.76 0.23 -0.15
CA THR A 172 -17.83 -0.73 0.16
C THR A 172 -18.66 -1.18 -1.04
N GLY A 173 -18.44 -0.59 -2.22
CA GLY A 173 -19.17 -0.96 -3.43
C GLY A 173 -18.58 -0.37 -4.69
N ILE A 174 -18.99 -0.93 -5.83
CA ILE A 174 -18.65 -0.47 -7.17
C ILE A 174 -19.95 -0.24 -7.94
N SER A 175 -20.02 0.86 -8.69
CA SER A 175 -20.94 1.02 -9.81
C SER A 175 -20.12 0.99 -11.09
N TYR A 176 -20.49 0.11 -12.03
CA TYR A 176 -19.84 0.04 -13.34
C TYR A 176 -20.82 0.51 -14.42
N LYS A 177 -20.31 1.26 -15.40
CA LYS A 177 -21.05 1.63 -16.62
C LYS A 177 -20.39 0.92 -17.79
N ALA A 178 -21.18 0.17 -18.55
CA ALA A 178 -20.73 -0.55 -19.72
C ALA A 178 -21.70 -0.32 -20.87
N ILE A 179 -21.19 -0.40 -22.10
CA ILE A 179 -22.02 -0.38 -23.30
C ILE A 179 -22.71 -1.73 -23.43
N LYS A 180 -24.03 -1.70 -23.51
CA LYS A 180 -24.83 -2.86 -23.85
C LYS A 180 -24.85 -2.99 -25.37
N MET A 181 -24.08 -3.93 -25.92
CA MET A 181 -24.22 -4.33 -27.31
C MET A 181 -25.36 -5.36 -27.41
N SER A 182 -26.29 -5.17 -28.34
CA SER A 182 -27.25 -6.21 -28.69
C SER A 182 -26.50 -7.39 -29.32
N ASN A 183 -26.71 -8.61 -28.81
CA ASN A 183 -26.11 -9.83 -29.36
C ASN A 183 -26.29 -9.85 -30.89
N LYS A 184 -25.19 -9.88 -31.64
CA LYS A 184 -25.21 -10.46 -32.98
C LYS A 184 -24.91 -11.93 -32.79
N GLU A 185 -25.96 -12.74 -32.72
CA GLU A 185 -25.81 -14.16 -33.05
C GLU A 185 -25.32 -14.23 -34.49
N LEU A 186 -24.22 -14.96 -34.71
CA LEU A 186 -23.72 -15.30 -36.03
C LEU A 186 -24.56 -16.44 -36.60
#